data_AF-A0A965BVM6-F1
#
_entry.id   AF-A0A965BVM6-F1
#
_cell.length_a   1.000
_cell.length_b   1.000
_cell.length_c   1.000
_cell.angle_alpha   90.00
_cell.angle_beta   90.00
_cell.angle_gamma   90.00
#
_symmetry.space_group_name_H-M   'P 1'
#
loop_
_entity.id
_entity.type
_entity.pdbx_description
1 polymer ?
#
loop_
_entity_poly.entity_id
_entity_poly.type
_entity_poly.pdbx_seq_one_letter_code
_entity_poly.pdbx_strand_id
1 'polypeptide(L)'
;PDISTPEAFRATLLATPSLAYSRAGASGLFFAGLIERLGIAAEVNAKATVIPQGFTGELLKRGEVALAIQQVSELMTVPGIDIIGTLPAEIGEVMTFSAAIFAEAPQPEAARAFMEFLVQGADAKLLRAKGLEPV
;
A
#
# COMPACT_ATOMS: atom_id res chain seq x y z
N PRO A 1 -8.67 -12.45 8.39
CA PRO A 1 -7.61 -13.46 8.66
C PRO A 1 -6.59 -12.85 9.63
N ASP A 2 -5.85 -13.67 10.36
CA ASP A 2 -4.83 -13.18 11.28
C ASP A 2 -3.54 -12.83 10.53
N ILE A 3 -3.07 -11.59 10.70
CA ILE A 3 -1.82 -11.08 10.15
C ILE A 3 -0.96 -10.39 11.22
N SER A 4 -1.24 -10.66 12.51
CA SER A 4 -0.65 -9.94 13.64
C SER A 4 0.84 -10.21 13.87
N THR A 5 1.35 -11.35 13.40
CA THR A 5 2.77 -11.72 13.44
C THR A 5 3.27 -12.12 12.05
N PRO A 6 4.61 -12.11 11.81
CA PRO A 6 5.18 -12.61 10.58
C PRO A 6 4.73 -14.04 10.20
N GLU A 7 4.61 -14.92 11.20
CA GLU A 7 4.17 -16.31 11.02
C GLU A 7 2.69 -16.38 10.65
N ALA A 8 1.84 -15.60 11.34
CA ALA A 8 0.41 -15.52 11.04
C ALA A 8 0.18 -14.96 9.63
N PHE A 9 0.91 -13.91 9.26
CA PHE A 9 0.89 -13.34 7.91
C PHE A 9 1.30 -14.36 6.86
N ARG A 10 2.44 -15.05 7.06
CA ARG A 10 2.90 -16.13 6.16
C ARG A 10 1.86 -17.23 6.01
N ALA A 11 1.27 -17.69 7.11
CA ALA A 11 0.24 -18.71 7.10
C ALA A 11 -1.01 -18.24 6.34
N THR A 12 -1.44 -17.00 6.55
CA THR A 12 -2.55 -16.38 5.81
C THR A 12 -2.28 -16.34 4.30
N LEU A 13 -1.09 -15.92 3.87
CA LEU A 13 -0.73 -15.90 2.46
C LEU A 13 -0.67 -17.30 1.84
N LEU A 14 -0.26 -18.32 2.60
CA LEU A 14 -0.23 -19.70 2.10
C LEU A 14 -1.62 -20.35 2.08
N ALA A 15 -2.50 -19.98 3.01
CA ALA A 15 -3.85 -20.55 3.11
C ALA A 15 -4.88 -19.88 2.19
N THR A 16 -4.69 -18.61 1.81
CA THR A 16 -5.65 -17.92 0.93
C THR A 16 -5.74 -18.62 -0.44
N PRO A 17 -6.93 -18.76 -1.04
CA PRO A 17 -7.08 -19.37 -2.37
C PRO A 17 -6.59 -18.46 -3.50
N SER A 18 -6.64 -17.15 -3.31
CA SER A 18 -6.17 -16.16 -4.29
C SER A 18 -5.86 -14.83 -3.62
N LEU A 19 -5.01 -14.03 -4.26
CA LEU A 19 -4.72 -12.65 -3.82
C LEU A 19 -4.35 -11.74 -4.98
N ALA A 20 -4.41 -10.43 -4.80
CA ALA A 20 -3.91 -9.44 -5.76
C ALA A 20 -2.83 -8.55 -5.14
N TYR A 21 -1.81 -8.21 -5.93
CA TYR A 21 -0.84 -7.15 -5.66
C TYR A 21 -0.43 -6.47 -6.99
N SER A 22 0.16 -5.27 -6.94
CA SER A 22 0.64 -4.59 -8.16
C SER A 22 2.08 -4.99 -8.52
N ARG A 23 2.41 -5.03 -9.82
CA ARG A 23 3.78 -5.26 -10.32
C ARG A 23 4.65 -4.01 -10.19
N ALA A 24 4.04 -2.83 -10.26
CA ALA A 24 4.71 -1.55 -10.18
C ALA A 24 4.30 -0.76 -8.93
N GLY A 25 5.06 0.30 -8.66
CA GLY A 25 4.90 1.15 -7.49
C GLY A 25 5.58 0.58 -6.25
N ALA A 26 5.77 1.45 -5.25
CA ALA A 26 6.52 1.10 -4.04
C ALA A 26 5.92 -0.11 -3.30
N SER A 27 4.58 -0.14 -3.13
CA SER A 27 3.88 -1.24 -2.46
C SER A 27 4.08 -2.60 -3.14
N GLY A 28 3.94 -2.63 -4.47
CA GLY A 28 4.06 -3.85 -5.26
C GLY A 28 5.47 -4.42 -5.27
N LEU A 29 6.47 -3.55 -5.49
CA LEU A 29 7.89 -3.92 -5.45
C LEU A 29 8.30 -4.42 -4.05
N PHE A 30 7.83 -3.74 -3.00
CA PHE A 30 8.06 -4.16 -1.63
C PHE A 30 7.46 -5.54 -1.34
N PHE A 31 6.19 -5.75 -1.69
CA PHE A 31 5.51 -7.02 -1.43
C PHE A 31 6.13 -8.18 -2.19
N ALA A 32 6.50 -7.98 -3.46
CA ALA A 32 7.22 -8.97 -4.25
C ALA A 32 8.56 -9.34 -3.58
N GLY A 33 9.34 -8.35 -3.13
CA GLY A 33 10.57 -8.62 -2.38
C GLY A 33 10.34 -9.31 -1.03
N LEU A 34 9.24 -8.99 -0.35
CA LEU A 34 8.89 -9.59 0.93
C LEU A 34 8.60 -11.09 0.79
N ILE A 35 7.78 -11.50 -0.18
CA ILE A 35 7.45 -12.92 -0.39
C ILE A 35 8.66 -13.76 -0.82
N GLU A 36 9.64 -13.15 -1.49
CA GLU A 36 10.95 -13.76 -1.78
C GLU A 36 11.76 -13.98 -0.50
N ARG A 37 11.89 -12.94 0.36
CA ARG A 37 12.59 -13.06 1.65
C ARG A 37 11.96 -14.09 2.58
N LEU A 38 10.63 -14.24 2.52
CA LEU A 38 9.88 -15.22 3.29
C LEU A 38 9.93 -16.64 2.69
N GLY A 39 10.54 -16.80 1.51
CA GLY A 39 10.70 -18.10 0.84
C GLY A 39 9.37 -18.73 0.41
N ILE A 40 8.37 -17.91 0.06
CA ILE A 40 7.01 -18.35 -0.32
C ILE A 40 6.55 -17.76 -1.67
N ALA A 41 7.47 -17.16 -2.42
CA ALA A 41 7.14 -16.44 -3.63
C ALA A 41 6.51 -17.35 -4.69
N ALA A 42 6.98 -18.59 -4.84
CA ALA A 42 6.43 -19.53 -5.82
C ALA A 42 4.96 -19.88 -5.48
N GLU A 43 4.68 -20.24 -4.23
CA GLU A 43 3.35 -20.63 -3.75
C GLU A 43 2.37 -19.46 -3.77
N VAL A 44 2.83 -18.25 -3.44
CA VAL A 44 2.02 -17.02 -3.50
C VAL A 44 1.74 -16.64 -4.95
N ASN A 45 2.75 -16.60 -5.81
CA ASN A 45 2.59 -16.15 -7.20
C ASN A 45 1.77 -17.15 -8.03
N ALA A 46 1.75 -18.44 -7.68
CA ALA A 46 0.89 -19.43 -8.33
C ALA A 46 -0.62 -19.12 -8.23
N LYS A 47 -1.01 -18.28 -7.26
CA LYS A 47 -2.40 -17.88 -6.99
C LYS A 47 -2.61 -16.36 -6.93
N ALA A 48 -1.60 -15.59 -7.35
CA ALA A 48 -1.66 -14.15 -7.34
C ALA A 48 -2.12 -13.60 -8.69
N THR A 49 -3.07 -12.67 -8.66
CA THR A 49 -3.37 -11.78 -9.78
C THR A 49 -2.49 -10.54 -9.66
N VAL A 50 -1.42 -10.48 -10.46
CA VAL A 50 -0.48 -9.35 -10.44
C VAL A 50 -0.88 -8.31 -11.46
N ILE A 51 -1.39 -7.16 -11.00
CA ILE A 51 -1.84 -6.08 -11.90
C ILE A 51 -0.69 -5.12 -12.23
N PRO A 52 -0.62 -4.52 -13.43
CA PRO A 52 0.44 -3.55 -13.74
C PRO A 52 0.33 -2.28 -12.89
N GLN A 53 -0.90 -1.80 -12.67
CA GLN A 53 -1.23 -0.57 -11.95
C GLN A 53 -2.71 -0.58 -11.51
N GLY A 54 -3.08 0.32 -10.61
CA GLY A 54 -4.45 0.51 -10.12
C GLY A 54 -4.67 -0.01 -8.71
N PHE A 55 -5.94 -0.11 -8.29
CA PHE A 55 -6.32 -0.52 -6.94
C PHE A 55 -6.63 -2.02 -6.89
N THR A 56 -5.84 -2.79 -6.14
CA THR A 56 -6.03 -4.23 -5.95
C THR A 56 -7.32 -4.52 -5.19
N GLY A 57 -7.77 -3.59 -4.34
CA GLY A 57 -9.07 -3.65 -3.66
C GLY A 57 -10.26 -3.75 -4.62
N GLU A 58 -10.16 -3.24 -5.84
CA GLU A 58 -11.23 -3.37 -6.84
C GLU A 58 -11.41 -4.83 -7.31
N LEU A 59 -10.33 -5.62 -7.36
CA LEU A 59 -10.42 -7.05 -7.69
C LEU A 59 -11.10 -7.82 -6.56
N LEU A 60 -10.78 -7.48 -5.31
CA LEU A 60 -11.44 -8.04 -4.12
C LEU A 60 -12.94 -7.72 -4.13
N LYS A 61 -13.29 -6.46 -4.39
CA LYS A 61 -14.68 -5.99 -4.48
C LYS A 61 -15.49 -6.70 -5.56
N ARG A 62 -14.87 -7.02 -6.70
CA ARG A 62 -15.50 -7.78 -7.79
C ARG A 62 -15.55 -9.30 -7.53
N GLY A 63 -14.99 -9.78 -6.41
CA GLY A 63 -14.94 -11.19 -6.06
C GLY A 63 -13.93 -12.00 -6.86
N GLU A 64 -12.98 -11.35 -7.55
CA GLU A 64 -11.96 -12.02 -8.37
C GLU A 64 -10.84 -12.62 -7.52
N VAL A 65 -10.58 -12.03 -6.35
CA VAL A 65 -9.55 -12.49 -5.41
C VAL A 65 -10.08 -12.50 -3.98
N ALA A 66 -9.53 -13.37 -3.14
CA ALA A 66 -9.90 -13.44 -1.72
C ALA A 66 -9.16 -12.42 -0.84
N LEU A 67 -8.00 -11.93 -1.27
CA LEU A 67 -7.21 -10.91 -0.57
C LEU A 67 -6.66 -9.85 -1.53
N ALA A 68 -6.54 -8.62 -1.06
CA ALA A 68 -5.87 -7.53 -1.76
C ALA A 68 -4.72 -7.00 -0.89
N ILE A 69 -3.54 -6.87 -1.48
CA ILE A 69 -2.34 -6.33 -0.82
C ILE A 69 -1.96 -5.04 -1.53
N GLN A 70 -1.95 -3.93 -0.79
CA GLN A 70 -1.55 -2.61 -1.28
C GLN A 70 -1.31 -1.66 -0.08
N GLN A 71 -0.82 -0.43 -0.32
CA GLN A 71 -0.78 0.62 0.69
C GLN A 71 -2.18 0.92 1.24
N VAL A 72 -2.27 1.24 2.53
CA VAL A 72 -3.55 1.50 3.22
C VAL A 72 -4.33 2.64 2.57
N SER A 73 -3.65 3.74 2.21
CA SER A 73 -4.26 4.89 1.54
C SER A 73 -4.95 4.52 0.22
N GLU A 74 -4.36 3.59 -0.53
CA GLU A 74 -4.92 3.09 -1.78
C GLU A 74 -6.09 2.13 -1.54
N LEU A 75 -6.00 1.25 -0.55
CA LEU A 75 -7.12 0.39 -0.14
C LEU A 75 -8.32 1.22 0.32
N MET A 76 -8.10 2.29 1.11
CA MET A 76 -9.16 3.19 1.57
C MET A 76 -9.87 3.94 0.44
N THR A 77 -9.28 3.99 -0.76
CA THR A 77 -9.92 4.61 -1.93
C THR A 77 -11.02 3.70 -2.52
N VAL A 78 -11.00 2.41 -2.22
CA VAL A 78 -12.00 1.44 -2.71
C VAL A 78 -13.11 1.26 -1.66
N PRO A 79 -14.34 1.76 -1.91
CA PRO A 79 -15.43 1.58 -0.96
C PRO A 79 -15.98 0.15 -1.02
N GLY A 80 -16.35 -0.38 0.16
CA GLY A 80 -17.01 -1.68 0.30
C GLY A 80 -16.06 -2.87 0.50
N ILE A 81 -14.80 -2.62 0.88
CA ILE A 81 -13.87 -3.65 1.32
C ILE A 81 -13.52 -3.47 2.81
N ASP A 82 -13.19 -4.57 3.47
CA ASP A 82 -12.68 -4.55 4.84
C ASP A 82 -11.15 -4.51 4.85
N ILE A 83 -10.58 -3.48 5.47
CA ILE A 83 -9.13 -3.39 5.70
C ILE A 83 -8.82 -4.06 7.03
N ILE A 84 -8.18 -5.22 6.97
CA ILE A 84 -7.93 -6.07 8.14
C ILE A 84 -6.74 -5.61 9.01
N GLY A 85 -5.86 -4.74 8.48
CA GLY A 85 -4.72 -4.21 9.21
C GLY A 85 -3.49 -3.93 8.32
N THR A 86 -2.43 -3.45 8.95
CA THR A 86 -1.09 -3.29 8.34
C THR A 86 -0.24 -4.52 8.58
N LEU A 87 0.86 -4.65 7.83
CA LEU A 87 1.88 -5.66 8.09
C LEU A 87 2.50 -5.45 9.49
N PRO A 88 2.88 -6.52 10.20
CA PRO A 88 3.67 -6.44 11.43
C PRO A 88 4.94 -5.63 11.23
N ALA A 89 5.38 -4.89 12.25
CA ALA A 89 6.52 -3.98 12.15
C ALA A 89 7.84 -4.70 11.77
N GLU A 90 7.96 -5.98 12.06
CA GLU A 90 9.13 -6.82 11.77
C GLU A 90 9.29 -7.13 10.27
N ILE A 91 8.18 -7.11 9.52
CA ILE A 91 8.16 -7.46 8.09
C ILE A 91 7.53 -6.39 7.19
N GLY A 92 6.93 -5.36 7.79
CA GLY A 92 6.39 -4.19 7.13
C GLY A 92 7.44 -3.09 6.97
N GLU A 93 7.14 -2.11 6.13
CA GLU A 93 7.98 -0.94 5.93
C GLU A 93 7.12 0.32 5.92
N VAL A 94 7.58 1.35 6.63
CA VAL A 94 6.94 2.67 6.60
C VAL A 94 7.48 3.43 5.39
N MET A 95 6.61 3.70 4.42
CA MET A 95 6.96 4.48 3.24
C MET A 95 6.70 5.96 3.51
N THR A 96 7.78 6.73 3.65
CA THR A 96 7.70 8.19 3.81
C THR A 96 7.43 8.87 2.47
N PHE A 97 6.36 9.66 2.39
CA PHE A 97 6.12 10.56 1.28
C PHE A 97 6.79 11.91 1.56
N SER A 98 7.48 12.45 0.55
CA SER A 98 8.13 13.75 0.64
C SER A 98 7.81 14.56 -0.60
N ALA A 99 7.69 15.88 -0.43
CA ALA A 99 7.46 16.82 -1.51
C ALA A 99 8.59 17.85 -1.52
N ALA A 100 9.05 18.23 -2.71
CA ALA A 100 10.12 19.20 -2.90
C ALA A 100 9.83 20.08 -4.12
N ILE A 101 10.40 21.28 -4.11
CA ILE A 101 10.34 22.20 -5.25
C ILE A 101 11.59 21.95 -6.11
N PHE A 102 11.41 21.81 -7.42
CA PHE A 102 12.56 21.70 -8.34
C PHE A 102 13.43 22.95 -8.30
N ALA A 103 14.75 22.77 -8.31
CA ALA A 103 15.71 23.88 -8.28
C ALA A 103 15.52 24.87 -9.44
N GLU A 104 15.10 24.37 -10.60
CA GLU A 104 14.87 25.15 -11.83
C GLU A 104 13.38 25.45 -12.06
N ALA A 105 12.56 25.46 -11.00
CA ALA A 105 11.15 25.78 -11.13
C ALA A 105 10.96 27.16 -11.80
N PRO A 106 10.20 27.27 -12.91
CA PRO A 106 10.02 28.55 -13.61
C PRO A 106 9.20 29.56 -12.80
N GLN A 107 8.50 29.09 -11.77
CA GLN A 107 7.71 29.91 -10.85
C GLN A 107 7.98 29.47 -9.39
N PRO A 108 9.17 29.76 -8.84
CA PRO A 108 9.58 29.24 -7.53
C PRO A 108 8.70 29.75 -6.39
N GLU A 109 8.21 30.99 -6.49
CA GLU A 109 7.31 31.59 -5.49
C GLU A 109 5.93 30.92 -5.50
N ALA A 110 5.36 30.66 -6.68
CA ALA A 110 4.09 29.95 -6.79
C ALA A 110 4.20 28.50 -6.28
N ALA A 111 5.31 27.83 -6.58
CA ALA A 111 5.59 26.48 -6.08
C ALA A 111 5.72 26.48 -4.54
N ARG A 112 6.35 27.50 -3.95
CA ARG A 112 6.43 27.66 -2.48
C ARG A 112 5.08 27.89 -1.85
N ALA A 113 4.28 28.79 -2.41
CA ALA A 113 2.92 29.04 -1.95
C ALA A 113 2.05 27.77 -2.02
N PHE A 114 2.19 26.96 -3.07
CA PHE A 114 1.50 25.67 -3.18
C PHE A 114 1.99 24.67 -2.13
N MET A 115 3.29 24.58 -1.87
CA MET A 115 3.84 23.71 -0.83
C MET A 115 3.34 24.11 0.57
N GLU A 116 3.32 25.40 0.87
CA GLU A 116 2.78 25.94 2.13
C GLU A 116 1.30 25.62 2.28
N PHE A 117 0.51 25.78 1.21
CA PHE A 117 -0.91 25.40 1.20
C PHE A 117 -1.10 23.90 1.49
N LEU A 118 -0.31 23.02 0.86
CA LEU A 118 -0.38 21.58 1.11
C LEU A 118 -0.06 21.24 2.57
N VAL A 119 0.99 21.83 3.14
CA VAL A 119 1.39 21.59 4.54
C VAL A 119 0.34 22.10 5.52
N GLN A 120 -0.26 23.28 5.27
CA GLN A 120 -1.34 23.81 6.10
C GLN A 120 -2.60 22.94 6.05
N GLY A 121 -2.92 22.37 4.88
CA GLY A 121 -4.09 21.51 4.70
C GLY A 121 -3.89 20.07 5.17
N ALA A 122 -2.64 19.58 5.24
CA ALA A 122 -2.29 18.22 5.63
C ALA A 122 -2.28 18.02 7.15
N ASP A 123 -3.37 18.39 7.83
CA ASP A 123 -3.48 18.16 9.25
C ASP A 123 -3.52 16.65 9.60
N ALA A 124 -3.13 16.33 10.83
CA ALA A 124 -3.01 14.96 11.31
C ALA A 124 -4.32 14.16 11.25
N LYS A 125 -5.48 14.81 11.32
CA LYS A 125 -6.79 14.15 11.25
C LYS A 125 -7.13 13.80 9.81
N LEU A 126 -6.89 14.72 8.87
CA LEU A 126 -7.10 14.49 7.45
C LEU A 126 -6.18 13.37 6.94
N LEU A 127 -4.89 13.42 7.30
CA LEU A 127 -3.92 12.40 6.90
C LEU A 127 -4.35 11.00 7.35
N ARG A 128 -4.71 10.84 8.63
CA ARG A 128 -5.19 9.55 9.15
C ARG A 128 -6.49 9.11 8.50
N ALA A 129 -7.41 10.04 8.22
CA ALA A 129 -8.64 9.75 7.48
C ALA A 129 -8.37 9.31 6.01
N LYS A 130 -7.15 9.50 5.51
CA LYS A 130 -6.68 9.05 4.20
C LYS A 130 -5.64 7.92 4.28
N GLY A 131 -5.48 7.29 5.44
CA GLY A 131 -4.60 6.14 5.62
C GLY A 131 -3.12 6.50 5.63
N LEU A 132 -2.79 7.75 5.98
CA LEU A 132 -1.44 8.26 6.13
C LEU A 132 -1.18 8.64 7.59
N GLU A 133 0.04 8.41 8.06
CA GLU A 133 0.48 8.93 9.36
C GLU A 133 1.27 10.23 9.17
N PRO A 134 0.97 11.28 9.96
CA PRO A 134 1.79 12.49 9.99
C PRO A 134 3.20 12.18 10.51
N VAL A 135 4.19 12.86 9.94
CA VAL A 135 5.61 12.79 10.33
C VAL A 135 5.96 13.93 11.28
#